data_AF-B2A6W5-F1
#
_entry.id   AF-B2A6W5-F1
#
_cell.length_a   1.000
_cell.length_b   1.000
_cell.length_c   1.000
_cell.angle_alpha   90.00
_cell.angle_beta   90.00
_cell.angle_gamma   90.00
#
_symmetry.space_group_name_H-M   'P 1'
#
loop_
_entity.id
_entity.type
_entity.pdbx_description
1 polymer ?
#
loop_
_entity_poly.entity_id
_entity_poly.type
_entity_poly.pdbx_seq_one_letter_code
_entity_poly.pdbx_strand_id
1 'polypeptide(L)'
;MKNDMIRLAGVLMIIAALSAALLGFSNEFTSPIIAERHRETMETKMFEYFPEANEFEIEDVNGEEYYVVLDEEDVLGVAGIVEPGGYGGVIEMMVAMDVAGTVTGIEILSHSETPGISDEIEDSEWQEQFVGLTIFDDIQLAQDVEAVSGATASSEGVTEGVRKGIEAIAVNYFQRDPEDFPEIKEAPAQLEDGVFEGEGFGTEPGIEVEVNVSNGEIIDIELIDHNESETYMEMAWEEVPEQIIEENSPKVDTVSRATQSSLGIMEAVQNAIVGLEQEPGELQDGTYQGEGSGHSPGVIVEVAVSDGEITDMELIEHDDSSDIMESAWEGMQERILDSQSTDDVDTVSGATQSSYGIIEAVEEALQEAEASPVEVADGVYRGEASGRNPGIEIEVTILDGEISQLELIDHEESSDMMNPAWETLKEDILDNQSTDVDVVSGATQSSNGIIKAVENALDEESLVEDVDEKLEEELDEDTEKDTEKTEEVGDLSDGSFTGSAVGYSGDDIEIEVTVENESIVDIELLDHQDTEDIMEKAWNELPDRIIDAQSLDVDTVSGATYSSEGILEAVDEALEKASE
;
A
#
# COMPACT_ATOMS: atom_id res chain seq x y z
N MET A 1 37.54 -25.05 43.95
CA MET A 1 36.87 -23.92 43.26
C MET A 1 37.65 -23.46 42.03
N LYS A 2 38.77 -22.71 42.13
CA LYS A 2 39.45 -22.16 40.93
C LYS A 2 39.99 -23.23 39.96
N ASN A 3 40.58 -24.30 40.48
CA ASN A 3 41.06 -25.43 39.66
C ASN A 3 39.94 -26.29 39.07
N ASP A 4 38.81 -26.41 39.77
CA ASP A 4 37.65 -27.17 39.28
C ASP A 4 36.96 -26.44 38.14
N MET A 5 36.88 -25.11 38.22
CA MET A 5 36.33 -24.26 37.17
C MET A 5 37.19 -24.28 35.90
N ILE A 6 38.52 -24.23 36.03
CA ILE A 6 39.44 -24.36 34.88
C ILE A 6 39.35 -25.76 34.26
N ARG A 7 39.22 -26.81 35.08
CA ARG A 7 39.05 -28.18 34.58
C ARG A 7 37.73 -28.37 33.83
N LEU A 8 36.62 -27.85 34.37
CA LEU A 8 35.31 -27.91 33.73
C LEU A 8 35.29 -27.13 32.41
N ALA A 9 35.85 -25.92 32.39
CA ALA A 9 35.99 -25.13 31.17
C ALA A 9 36.83 -25.85 30.10
N GLY A 10 37.94 -26.48 30.50
CA GLY A 10 38.77 -27.27 29.58
C GLY A 10 38.07 -28.52 29.04
N VAL A 11 37.27 -29.20 29.86
CA VAL A 11 36.47 -30.36 29.41
C VAL A 11 35.38 -29.91 28.42
N LEU A 12 34.67 -28.83 28.70
CA LEU A 12 33.68 -28.26 27.79
C LEU A 12 34.29 -27.83 26.46
N MET A 13 35.45 -27.17 26.48
CA MET A 13 36.18 -26.78 25.27
C MET A 13 36.56 -28.00 24.42
N ILE A 14 37.04 -29.08 25.04
CA ILE A 14 37.39 -30.31 24.33
C ILE A 14 36.15 -30.96 23.72
N ILE A 15 35.03 -31.02 24.46
CA ILE A 15 33.79 -31.59 23.95
C ILE A 15 33.26 -30.76 22.79
N ALA A 16 33.20 -29.43 22.92
CA ALA A 16 32.76 -28.53 21.86
C ALA A 16 33.65 -28.64 20.61
N ALA A 17 34.98 -28.71 20.78
CA ALA A 17 35.92 -28.89 19.68
C ALA A 17 35.74 -30.25 18.98
N LEU A 18 35.48 -31.32 19.74
CA LEU A 18 35.21 -32.65 19.16
C LEU A 18 33.87 -32.68 18.43
N SER A 19 32.83 -32.05 18.99
CA SER A 19 31.52 -31.94 18.34
C SER A 19 31.61 -31.12 17.05
N ALA A 20 32.26 -29.96 17.08
CA ALA A 20 32.46 -29.13 15.88
C ALA A 20 33.29 -29.85 14.81
N ALA A 21 34.34 -30.58 15.20
CA ALA A 21 35.14 -31.38 14.27
C ALA A 21 34.34 -32.54 13.66
N LEU A 22 33.47 -33.20 14.44
CA LEU A 22 32.60 -34.25 13.93
C LEU A 22 31.52 -33.70 12.97
N LEU A 23 30.90 -32.57 13.31
CA LEU A 23 29.95 -31.91 12.40
C LEU A 23 30.63 -31.44 11.12
N GLY A 24 31.76 -30.75 11.22
CA GLY A 24 32.51 -30.26 10.06
C GLY A 24 32.95 -31.39 9.13
N PHE A 25 33.48 -32.49 9.69
CA PHE A 25 33.86 -33.67 8.92
C PHE A 25 32.63 -34.36 8.29
N SER A 26 31.52 -34.46 9.02
CA SER A 26 30.28 -35.01 8.46
C SER A 26 29.82 -34.16 7.26
N ASN A 27 29.74 -32.85 7.45
CA ASN A 27 29.32 -31.89 6.42
C ASN A 27 30.20 -31.97 5.16
N GLU A 28 31.53 -31.97 5.31
CA GLU A 28 32.46 -32.00 4.18
C GLU A 28 32.31 -33.25 3.29
N PHE A 29 31.83 -34.37 3.84
CA PHE A 29 31.53 -35.58 3.06
C PHE A 29 30.08 -35.64 2.56
N THR A 30 29.13 -35.05 3.25
CA THR A 30 27.70 -35.11 2.88
C THR A 30 27.30 -34.02 1.90
N SER A 31 27.78 -32.78 2.05
CA SER A 31 27.44 -31.65 1.18
C SER A 31 27.60 -31.94 -0.32
N PRO A 32 28.73 -32.52 -0.82
CA PRO A 32 28.85 -32.79 -2.25
C PRO A 32 27.89 -33.88 -2.75
N ILE A 33 27.45 -34.80 -1.88
CA ILE A 33 26.47 -35.84 -2.24
C ILE A 33 25.06 -35.24 -2.27
N ILE A 34 24.76 -34.32 -1.36
CA ILE A 34 23.48 -33.60 -1.31
C ILE A 34 23.34 -32.71 -2.54
N ALA A 35 24.38 -31.94 -2.87
CA ALA A 35 24.40 -31.10 -4.07
C ALA A 35 24.18 -31.92 -5.36
N GLU A 36 24.85 -33.07 -5.51
CA GLU A 36 24.64 -33.94 -6.67
C GLU A 36 23.21 -34.50 -6.73
N ARG A 37 22.64 -34.88 -5.57
CA ARG A 37 21.26 -35.36 -5.48
C ARG A 37 20.26 -34.27 -5.87
N HIS A 38 20.45 -33.04 -5.39
CA HIS A 38 19.60 -31.90 -5.74
C HIS A 38 19.66 -31.67 -7.25
N ARG A 39 20.88 -31.66 -7.82
CA ARG A 39 21.09 -31.50 -9.27
C ARG A 39 20.41 -32.59 -10.10
N GLU A 40 20.54 -33.86 -9.70
CA GLU A 40 19.87 -34.98 -10.37
C GLU A 40 18.33 -34.87 -10.27
N THR A 41 17.80 -34.45 -9.12
CA THR A 41 16.36 -34.22 -8.93
C THR A 41 15.86 -33.10 -9.83
N MET A 42 16.53 -31.95 -9.82
CA MET A 42 16.19 -30.80 -10.67
C MET A 42 16.21 -31.19 -12.15
N GLU A 43 17.31 -31.80 -12.63
CA GLU A 43 17.39 -32.27 -14.03
C GLU A 43 16.24 -33.21 -14.40
N THR A 44 15.88 -34.12 -13.49
CA THR A 44 14.77 -35.07 -13.74
C THR A 44 13.44 -34.34 -13.82
N LYS A 45 13.18 -33.41 -12.91
CA LYS A 45 11.93 -32.66 -12.82
C LYS A 45 11.76 -31.67 -13.95
N MET A 46 12.84 -31.04 -14.41
CA MET A 46 12.78 -30.16 -15.57
C MET A 46 12.38 -30.89 -16.86
N PHE A 47 12.87 -32.11 -17.11
CA PHE A 47 12.37 -32.93 -18.24
C PHE A 47 10.90 -33.38 -18.05
N GLU A 48 10.41 -33.44 -16.82
CA GLU A 48 9.02 -33.76 -16.52
C GLU A 48 8.11 -32.55 -16.78
N TYR A 49 8.52 -31.35 -16.36
CA TYR A 49 7.79 -30.10 -16.56
C TYR A 49 7.86 -29.60 -18.01
N PHE A 50 8.95 -29.88 -18.72
CA PHE A 50 9.14 -29.54 -20.13
C PHE A 50 9.43 -30.79 -20.98
N PRO A 51 8.40 -31.57 -21.36
CA PRO A 51 8.58 -32.81 -22.12
C PRO A 51 9.20 -32.62 -23.50
N GLU A 52 9.14 -31.39 -24.04
CA GLU A 52 9.66 -31.01 -25.35
C GLU A 52 11.12 -30.57 -25.30
N ALA A 53 11.68 -30.38 -24.10
CA ALA A 53 13.06 -29.96 -23.90
C ALA A 53 14.08 -31.00 -24.41
N ASN A 54 15.11 -30.51 -25.08
CA ASN A 54 16.23 -31.33 -25.56
C ASN A 54 17.51 -31.13 -24.73
N GLU A 55 17.68 -29.94 -24.14
CA GLU A 55 18.85 -29.56 -23.34
C GLU A 55 18.45 -28.58 -22.23
N PHE A 56 19.28 -28.53 -21.18
CA PHE A 56 19.20 -27.52 -20.13
C PHE A 56 20.57 -26.90 -19.92
N GLU A 57 20.59 -25.59 -19.70
CA GLU A 57 21.78 -24.83 -19.37
C GLU A 57 21.60 -24.12 -18.03
N ILE A 58 22.70 -23.84 -17.34
CA ILE A 58 22.69 -23.05 -16.12
C ILE A 58 23.29 -21.69 -16.46
N GLU A 59 22.52 -20.65 -16.23
CA GLU A 59 22.93 -19.27 -16.43
C GLU A 59 23.02 -18.54 -15.09
N ASP A 60 24.05 -17.70 -14.95
CA ASP A 60 24.22 -16.82 -13.80
C ASP A 60 23.78 -15.42 -14.24
N VAL A 61 22.67 -14.96 -13.68
CA VAL A 61 22.11 -13.63 -13.93
C VAL A 61 22.15 -12.86 -12.61
N ASN A 62 22.92 -11.77 -12.57
CA ASN A 62 23.10 -10.93 -11.39
C ASN A 62 23.55 -11.66 -10.10
N GLY A 63 24.22 -12.81 -10.24
CA GLY A 63 24.68 -13.62 -9.10
C GLY A 63 23.66 -14.65 -8.60
N GLU A 64 22.56 -14.83 -9.33
CA GLU A 64 21.55 -15.86 -9.11
C GLU A 64 21.63 -16.91 -10.23
N GLU A 65 21.54 -18.19 -9.88
CA GLU A 65 21.60 -19.30 -10.84
C GLU A 65 20.18 -19.64 -11.33
N TYR A 66 19.99 -19.54 -12.65
CA TYR A 66 18.76 -19.95 -13.35
C TYR A 66 19.02 -21.17 -14.21
N TYR A 67 18.03 -22.05 -14.28
CA TYR A 67 18.06 -23.27 -15.07
C TYR A 67 17.20 -23.07 -16.31
N VAL A 68 17.86 -22.91 -17.46
CA VAL A 68 17.23 -22.53 -18.72
C VAL A 68 16.89 -23.78 -19.52
N VAL A 69 15.66 -23.87 -19.98
CA VAL A 69 15.12 -24.97 -20.78
C VAL A 69 15.16 -24.64 -22.25
N LEU A 70 15.76 -25.52 -23.05
CA LEU A 70 15.95 -25.28 -24.48
C LEU A 70 15.33 -26.39 -25.34
N ASP A 71 14.66 -25.98 -26.42
CA ASP A 71 14.44 -26.80 -27.62
C ASP A 71 15.33 -26.29 -28.75
N GLU A 72 16.42 -27.01 -29.00
CA GLU A 72 17.48 -26.60 -29.93
C GLU A 72 18.12 -25.23 -29.57
N GLU A 73 17.66 -24.13 -30.15
CA GLU A 73 18.13 -22.76 -29.86
C GLU A 73 17.04 -21.90 -29.19
N ASP A 74 15.82 -22.40 -29.05
CA ASP A 74 14.68 -21.66 -28.50
C ASP A 74 14.51 -21.95 -27.00
N VAL A 75 14.35 -20.89 -26.20
CA VAL A 75 14.07 -21.00 -24.77
C VAL A 75 12.60 -21.39 -24.59
N LEU A 76 12.34 -22.52 -23.94
CA LEU A 76 10.99 -22.98 -23.60
C LEU A 76 10.53 -22.47 -22.23
N GLY A 77 11.48 -22.25 -21.32
CA GLY A 77 11.19 -21.86 -19.95
C GLY A 77 12.43 -21.78 -19.10
N VAL A 78 12.25 -21.40 -17.85
CA VAL A 78 13.31 -21.15 -16.87
C VAL A 78 12.84 -21.65 -15.51
N ALA A 79 13.76 -22.21 -14.73
CA ALA A 79 13.52 -22.48 -13.31
C ALA A 79 14.49 -21.70 -12.43
N GLY A 80 13.96 -21.16 -11.33
CA GLY A 80 14.71 -20.49 -10.27
C GLY A 80 14.63 -21.28 -8.96
N ILE A 81 15.61 -21.07 -8.08
CA ILE A 81 15.57 -21.60 -6.71
C ILE A 81 15.21 -20.45 -5.77
N VAL A 82 14.22 -20.69 -4.91
CA VAL A 82 13.78 -19.76 -3.88
C VAL A 82 13.81 -20.42 -2.50
N GLU A 83 13.92 -19.57 -1.48
CA GLU A 83 14.09 -19.99 -0.08
C GLU A 83 13.05 -19.33 0.85
N PRO A 84 11.73 -19.49 0.62
CA PRO A 84 10.71 -18.92 1.49
C PRO A 84 10.75 -19.48 2.92
N GLY A 85 10.14 -18.72 3.85
CA GLY A 85 9.98 -19.14 5.24
C GLY A 85 8.78 -20.06 5.43
N GLY A 86 8.98 -21.20 6.09
CA GLY A 86 7.94 -22.10 6.61
C GLY A 86 7.90 -22.15 8.13
N TYR A 87 7.12 -23.09 8.70
CA TYR A 87 6.97 -23.22 10.16
C TYR A 87 8.25 -23.74 10.85
N GLY A 88 8.95 -24.68 10.21
CA GLY A 88 10.18 -25.30 10.69
C GLY A 88 11.46 -24.57 10.28
N GLY A 89 11.34 -23.52 9.46
CA GLY A 89 12.46 -22.73 8.94
C GLY A 89 12.35 -22.53 7.44
N VAL A 90 13.47 -22.30 6.78
CA VAL A 90 13.54 -22.11 5.33
C VAL A 90 13.14 -23.39 4.59
N ILE A 91 12.35 -23.23 3.53
CA ILE A 91 12.00 -24.26 2.55
C ILE A 91 12.76 -23.90 1.27
N GLU A 92 13.73 -24.72 0.87
CA GLU A 92 14.44 -24.57 -0.40
C GLU A 92 13.62 -25.29 -1.48
N MET A 93 13.16 -24.55 -2.48
CA MET A 93 12.32 -25.08 -3.55
C MET A 93 12.70 -24.52 -4.91
N MET A 94 12.46 -25.33 -5.95
CA MET A 94 12.57 -24.93 -7.35
C MET A 94 11.19 -24.51 -7.85
N VAL A 95 11.13 -23.39 -8.56
CA VAL A 95 9.94 -22.92 -9.27
C VAL A 95 10.29 -22.87 -10.76
N ALA A 96 9.52 -23.56 -11.59
CA ALA A 96 9.72 -23.63 -13.03
C ALA A 96 8.57 -22.95 -13.77
N MET A 97 8.92 -22.09 -14.71
CA MET A 97 7.99 -21.24 -15.46
C MET A 97 8.34 -21.29 -16.94
N ASP A 98 7.34 -21.31 -17.82
CA ASP A 98 7.59 -21.17 -19.25
C ASP A 98 7.85 -19.70 -19.64
N VAL A 99 8.24 -19.47 -20.89
CA VAL A 99 8.46 -18.12 -21.40
C VAL A 99 7.19 -17.25 -21.44
N ALA A 100 6.00 -17.85 -21.31
CA ALA A 100 4.74 -17.13 -21.23
C ALA A 100 4.42 -16.65 -19.80
N GLY A 101 5.27 -16.94 -18.82
CA GLY A 101 5.01 -16.59 -17.43
C GLY A 101 4.11 -17.59 -16.70
N THR A 102 3.88 -18.78 -17.26
CA THR A 102 3.05 -19.83 -16.66
C THR A 102 3.91 -20.81 -15.86
N VAL A 103 3.53 -21.08 -14.62
CA VAL A 103 4.13 -22.11 -13.78
C VAL A 103 3.91 -23.48 -14.43
N THR A 104 5.02 -24.13 -14.75
CA THR A 104 5.04 -25.50 -15.31
C THR A 104 5.24 -26.55 -14.22
N GLY A 105 5.79 -26.16 -13.07
CA GLY A 105 5.90 -27.02 -11.91
C GLY A 105 6.73 -26.42 -10.78
N ILE A 106 6.59 -27.01 -9.60
CA ILE A 106 7.40 -26.70 -8.42
C ILE A 106 7.95 -27.99 -7.81
N GLU A 107 9.12 -27.92 -7.17
CA GLU A 107 9.71 -29.06 -6.45
C GLU A 107 10.34 -28.58 -5.14
N ILE A 108 9.95 -29.21 -4.03
CA ILE A 108 10.62 -28.98 -2.73
C ILE A 108 11.94 -29.75 -2.73
N LEU A 109 13.06 -29.04 -2.63
CA LEU A 109 14.41 -29.61 -2.64
C LEU A 109 14.87 -29.97 -1.22
N SER A 110 14.63 -29.08 -0.26
CA SER A 110 14.91 -29.35 1.15
C SER A 110 14.07 -28.49 2.10
N HIS A 111 13.73 -29.01 3.28
CA HIS A 111 13.02 -28.26 4.31
C HIS A 111 13.26 -28.84 5.71
N SER A 112 12.87 -28.08 6.74
CA SER A 112 12.98 -28.49 8.17
C SER A 112 11.62 -28.57 8.88
N GLU A 113 10.53 -28.72 8.11
CA GLU A 113 9.17 -28.79 8.64
C GLU A 113 8.97 -30.02 9.55
N THR A 114 7.87 -30.03 10.31
CA THR A 114 7.60 -31.11 11.25
C THR A 114 7.21 -32.39 10.50
N PRO A 115 7.99 -33.49 10.60
CA PRO A 115 7.70 -34.71 9.85
C PRO A 115 6.33 -35.30 10.23
N GLY A 116 5.55 -35.70 9.23
CA GLY A 116 4.20 -36.25 9.37
C GLY A 116 3.09 -35.22 9.54
N ILE A 117 3.41 -33.92 9.49
CA ILE A 117 2.43 -32.82 9.49
C ILE A 117 2.49 -32.09 8.14
N SER A 118 3.69 -31.71 7.71
CA SER A 118 3.92 -30.99 6.46
C SER A 118 4.52 -31.89 5.38
N ASP A 119 4.31 -33.21 5.44
CA ASP A 119 4.80 -34.12 4.39
C ASP A 119 4.01 -33.92 3.08
N GLU A 120 2.77 -33.41 3.17
CA GLU A 120 1.86 -33.20 2.04
C GLU A 120 2.34 -32.09 1.09
N ILE A 121 3.17 -31.14 1.55
CA ILE A 121 3.79 -30.16 0.64
C ILE A 121 4.84 -30.81 -0.29
N GLU A 122 5.30 -32.03 0.00
CA GLU A 122 6.16 -32.84 -0.89
C GLU A 122 5.34 -33.70 -1.89
N ASP A 123 4.01 -33.80 -1.70
CA ASP A 123 3.17 -34.65 -2.54
C ASP A 123 2.91 -33.97 -3.91
N SER A 124 3.20 -34.70 -4.99
CA SER A 124 3.04 -34.16 -6.35
C SER A 124 1.60 -33.76 -6.67
N GLU A 125 0.61 -34.50 -6.14
CA GLU A 125 -0.82 -34.19 -6.32
C GLU A 125 -1.19 -32.83 -5.72
N TRP A 126 -0.54 -32.43 -4.61
CA TRP A 126 -0.76 -31.11 -4.01
C TRP A 126 -0.01 -30.02 -4.79
N GLN A 127 1.24 -30.27 -5.19
CA GLN A 127 2.06 -29.34 -5.98
C GLN A 127 1.49 -29.08 -7.39
N GLU A 128 0.77 -30.04 -7.98
CA GLU A 128 0.12 -29.89 -9.30
C GLU A 128 -0.90 -28.73 -9.35
N GLN A 129 -1.40 -28.26 -8.19
CA GLN A 129 -2.30 -27.11 -8.12
C GLN A 129 -1.65 -25.80 -8.58
N PHE A 130 -0.32 -25.69 -8.50
CA PHE A 130 0.39 -24.52 -9.00
C PHE A 130 0.59 -24.53 -10.51
N VAL A 131 0.44 -25.68 -11.17
CA VAL A 131 0.68 -25.80 -12.61
C VAL A 131 -0.43 -25.10 -13.38
N GLY A 132 -0.05 -24.19 -14.28
CA GLY A 132 -0.99 -23.38 -15.06
C GLY A 132 -1.34 -22.04 -14.42
N LEU A 133 -0.93 -21.79 -13.17
CA LEU A 133 -0.95 -20.45 -12.60
C LEU A 133 0.13 -19.59 -13.26
N THR A 134 -0.07 -18.30 -13.32
CA THR A 134 0.74 -17.36 -14.08
C THR A 134 1.28 -16.26 -13.19
N ILE A 135 2.25 -15.51 -13.69
CA ILE A 135 2.75 -14.27 -13.06
C ILE A 135 1.67 -13.20 -12.86
N PHE A 136 0.53 -13.32 -13.53
CA PHE A 136 -0.58 -12.39 -13.46
C PHE A 136 -1.68 -12.84 -12.49
N ASP A 137 -1.61 -14.07 -11.99
CA ASP A 137 -2.56 -14.57 -11.01
C ASP A 137 -2.13 -14.11 -9.60
N ASP A 138 -3.08 -13.64 -8.79
CA ASP A 138 -2.82 -13.41 -7.37
C ASP A 138 -2.88 -14.76 -6.68
N ILE A 139 -1.78 -15.50 -6.74
CA ILE A 139 -1.70 -16.87 -6.24
C ILE A 139 -1.94 -16.85 -4.72
N GLN A 140 -3.16 -17.19 -4.31
CA GLN A 140 -3.60 -17.16 -2.93
C GLN A 140 -3.87 -18.56 -2.37
N LEU A 141 -3.38 -18.77 -1.14
CA LEU A 141 -3.67 -19.98 -0.39
C LEU A 141 -5.16 -19.98 0.01
N ALA A 142 -5.79 -21.16 -0.10
CA ALA A 142 -7.21 -21.41 0.10
C ALA A 142 -8.17 -20.82 -0.96
N GLN A 143 -7.66 -20.06 -1.94
CA GLN A 143 -8.39 -19.67 -3.14
C GLN A 143 -7.96 -20.52 -4.33
N ASP A 144 -6.72 -20.37 -4.77
CA ASP A 144 -6.15 -21.07 -5.93
C ASP A 144 -5.48 -22.39 -5.55
N VAL A 145 -4.94 -22.45 -4.33
CA VAL A 145 -4.22 -23.62 -3.83
C VAL A 145 -4.79 -24.06 -2.48
N GLU A 146 -5.22 -25.31 -2.38
CA GLU A 146 -5.76 -25.85 -1.14
C GLU A 146 -4.72 -25.83 -0.01
N ALA A 147 -5.10 -25.29 1.15
CA ALA A 147 -4.24 -25.33 2.33
C ALA A 147 -4.08 -26.76 2.87
N VAL A 148 -2.84 -27.18 3.18
CA VAL A 148 -2.59 -28.46 3.83
C VAL A 148 -3.12 -28.44 5.26
N SER A 149 -3.98 -29.40 5.57
CA SER A 149 -4.64 -29.51 6.87
C SER A 149 -3.63 -29.73 8.01
N GLY A 150 -3.53 -28.74 8.90
CA GLY A 150 -2.59 -28.78 10.02
C GLY A 150 -1.16 -28.32 9.69
N ALA A 151 -0.90 -27.90 8.45
CA ALA A 151 0.36 -27.35 7.97
C ALA A 151 0.16 -26.04 7.19
N THR A 152 -0.77 -25.19 7.65
CA THR A 152 -1.12 -23.92 6.97
C THR A 152 0.10 -23.02 6.75
N ALA A 153 0.92 -22.81 7.79
CA ALA A 153 2.14 -21.99 7.66
C ALA A 153 3.18 -22.57 6.68
N SER A 154 3.26 -23.89 6.54
CA SER A 154 4.14 -24.53 5.55
C SER A 154 3.57 -24.35 4.13
N SER A 155 2.26 -24.48 3.97
CA SER A 155 1.56 -24.30 2.68
C SER A 155 1.64 -22.86 2.19
N GLU A 156 1.49 -21.90 3.11
CA GLU A 156 1.62 -20.48 2.87
C GLU A 156 3.04 -20.11 2.47
N GLY A 157 4.04 -20.65 3.16
CA GLY A 157 5.45 -20.48 2.77
C GLY A 157 5.75 -21.00 1.38
N VAL A 158 5.23 -22.16 0.99
CA VAL A 158 5.39 -22.66 -0.38
C VAL A 158 4.69 -21.77 -1.40
N THR A 159 3.46 -21.34 -1.11
CA THR A 159 2.66 -20.47 -1.99
C THR A 159 3.35 -19.12 -2.23
N GLU A 160 3.84 -18.49 -1.16
CA GLU A 160 4.69 -17.29 -1.22
C GLU A 160 5.96 -17.52 -2.03
N GLY A 161 6.58 -18.69 -1.88
CA GLY A 161 7.75 -19.10 -2.64
C GLY A 161 7.48 -19.16 -4.14
N VAL A 162 6.33 -19.71 -4.55
CA VAL A 162 5.94 -19.74 -5.96
C VAL A 162 5.82 -18.32 -6.52
N ARG A 163 5.10 -17.43 -5.82
CA ARG A 163 4.92 -16.03 -6.25
C ARG A 163 6.25 -15.30 -6.44
N LYS A 164 7.12 -15.36 -5.43
CA LYS A 164 8.47 -14.76 -5.51
C LYS A 164 9.34 -15.41 -6.59
N GLY A 165 9.18 -16.71 -6.79
CA GLY A 165 9.95 -17.45 -7.78
C GLY A 165 9.61 -17.03 -9.19
N ILE A 166 8.31 -16.94 -9.53
CA ILE A 166 7.88 -16.51 -10.86
C ILE A 166 8.20 -15.04 -11.11
N GLU A 167 8.01 -14.17 -10.10
CA GLU A 167 8.38 -12.75 -10.15
C GLU A 167 9.89 -12.59 -10.39
N ALA A 168 10.73 -13.27 -9.59
CA ALA A 168 12.18 -13.19 -9.75
C ALA A 168 12.66 -13.73 -11.11
N ILE A 169 12.03 -14.78 -11.65
CA ILE A 169 12.35 -15.27 -13.01
C ILE A 169 11.95 -14.21 -14.04
N ALA A 170 10.76 -13.64 -13.91
CA ALA A 170 10.24 -12.67 -14.87
C ALA A 170 11.05 -11.35 -14.85
N VAL A 171 11.32 -10.80 -13.67
CA VAL A 171 12.09 -9.56 -13.50
C VAL A 171 13.57 -9.77 -13.78
N ASN A 172 14.23 -10.70 -13.08
CA ASN A 172 15.70 -10.76 -13.13
C ASN A 172 16.21 -11.49 -14.38
N TYR A 173 15.56 -12.59 -14.78
CA TYR A 173 16.02 -13.38 -15.92
C TYR A 173 15.47 -12.86 -17.25
N PHE A 174 14.15 -12.66 -17.35
CA PHE A 174 13.54 -12.13 -18.57
C PHE A 174 13.67 -10.61 -18.71
N GLN A 175 14.17 -9.90 -17.68
CA GLN A 175 14.29 -8.44 -17.68
C GLN A 175 12.95 -7.74 -17.94
N ARG A 176 11.85 -8.32 -17.42
CA ARG A 176 10.54 -7.65 -17.37
C ARG A 176 10.57 -6.58 -16.28
N ASP A 177 9.98 -5.42 -16.54
CA ASP A 177 9.90 -4.37 -15.53
C ASP A 177 8.90 -4.80 -14.44
N PRO A 178 9.16 -4.58 -13.14
CA PRO A 178 8.19 -4.85 -12.06
C PRO A 178 6.84 -4.14 -12.24
N GLU A 179 6.79 -3.08 -13.05
CA GLU A 179 5.58 -2.32 -13.42
C GLU A 179 4.83 -2.90 -14.62
N ASP A 180 5.46 -3.80 -15.41
CA ASP A 180 4.77 -4.63 -16.42
C ASP A 180 3.84 -5.68 -15.77
N PHE A 181 3.87 -5.80 -14.43
CA PHE A 181 2.98 -6.66 -13.68
C PHE A 181 1.85 -5.80 -13.11
N PRO A 182 0.61 -5.91 -13.63
CA PRO A 182 -0.49 -5.13 -13.10
C PRO A 182 -0.71 -5.47 -11.62
N GLU A 183 -0.92 -4.44 -10.80
CA GLU A 183 -1.53 -4.60 -9.49
C GLU A 183 -2.85 -5.36 -9.67
N ILE A 184 -2.99 -6.50 -9.00
CA ILE A 184 -4.10 -7.42 -9.26
C ILE A 184 -5.38 -6.85 -8.65
N LYS A 185 -6.10 -6.05 -9.43
CA LYS A 185 -7.47 -5.66 -9.17
C LYS A 185 -8.38 -6.75 -9.73
N GLU A 186 -9.21 -7.35 -8.87
CA GLU A 186 -10.21 -8.34 -9.33
C GLU A 186 -11.08 -7.73 -10.43
N ALA A 187 -11.31 -8.47 -11.52
CA ALA A 187 -12.29 -8.07 -12.51
C ALA A 187 -13.65 -7.84 -11.81
N PRO A 188 -14.31 -6.69 -12.03
CA PRO A 188 -15.49 -6.34 -11.27
C PRO A 188 -16.58 -7.41 -11.46
N ALA A 189 -17.28 -7.74 -10.37
CA ALA A 189 -18.34 -8.75 -10.38
C ALA A 189 -19.48 -8.45 -11.39
N GLN A 190 -19.53 -7.21 -11.88
CA GLN A 190 -20.34 -6.75 -13.01
C GLN A 190 -19.49 -5.85 -13.90
N LEU A 191 -19.44 -6.15 -15.21
CA LEU A 191 -18.78 -5.26 -16.17
C LEU A 191 -19.61 -3.99 -16.36
N GLU A 192 -18.96 -2.84 -16.38
CA GLU A 192 -19.61 -1.58 -16.69
C GLU A 192 -19.93 -1.48 -18.19
N ASP A 193 -21.06 -0.87 -18.53
CA ASP A 193 -21.44 -0.64 -19.91
C ASP A 193 -20.58 0.48 -20.49
N GLY A 194 -19.84 0.19 -21.57
CA GLY A 194 -18.90 1.15 -22.12
C GLY A 194 -18.15 0.64 -23.34
N VAL A 195 -17.24 1.48 -23.82
CA VAL A 195 -16.24 1.15 -24.83
C VAL A 195 -14.91 1.40 -24.16
N PHE A 196 -14.05 0.39 -24.14
CA PHE A 196 -12.79 0.43 -23.41
C PHE A 196 -11.67 0.02 -24.33
N GLU A 197 -10.54 0.70 -24.24
CA GLU A 197 -9.32 0.29 -24.94
C GLU A 197 -8.42 -0.47 -23.96
N GLY A 198 -7.54 -1.30 -24.49
CA GLY A 198 -6.60 -2.04 -23.68
C GLY A 198 -5.46 -2.59 -24.51
N GLU A 199 -4.28 -2.58 -23.91
CA GLU A 199 -3.06 -3.13 -24.51
C GLU A 199 -2.71 -4.47 -23.87
N GLY A 200 -2.19 -5.40 -24.66
CA GLY A 200 -1.70 -6.68 -24.19
C GLY A 200 -0.42 -7.12 -24.90
N PHE A 201 0.25 -8.09 -24.29
CA PHE A 201 1.59 -8.51 -24.68
C PHE A 201 1.57 -9.86 -25.41
N GLY A 202 1.99 -9.86 -26.68
CA GLY A 202 2.11 -11.08 -27.48
C GLY A 202 3.52 -11.68 -27.44
N THR A 203 4.11 -11.90 -28.61
CA THR A 203 5.55 -12.14 -28.75
C THR A 203 6.34 -10.85 -28.52
N GLU A 204 5.73 -9.72 -28.87
CA GLU A 204 6.20 -8.35 -28.62
C GLU A 204 5.03 -7.53 -28.00
N PRO A 205 5.29 -6.45 -27.24
CA PRO A 205 4.26 -5.54 -26.73
C PRO A 205 3.56 -4.78 -27.86
N GLY A 206 2.38 -4.23 -27.60
CA GLY A 206 1.62 -3.43 -28.55
C GLY A 206 0.52 -4.19 -29.30
N ILE A 207 -0.21 -5.11 -28.67
CA ILE A 207 -1.51 -5.56 -29.18
C ILE A 207 -2.58 -4.68 -28.54
N GLU A 208 -3.24 -3.85 -29.32
CA GLU A 208 -4.25 -2.90 -28.85
C GLU A 208 -5.64 -3.34 -29.31
N VAL A 209 -6.61 -3.34 -28.40
CA VAL A 209 -8.00 -3.74 -28.68
C VAL A 209 -9.01 -2.73 -28.13
N GLU A 210 -10.15 -2.60 -28.81
CA GLU A 210 -11.33 -1.89 -28.32
C GLU A 210 -12.39 -2.92 -27.92
N VAL A 211 -12.88 -2.88 -26.67
CA VAL A 211 -13.88 -3.79 -26.13
C VAL A 211 -15.17 -3.03 -25.86
N ASN A 212 -16.26 -3.44 -26.50
CA ASN A 212 -17.58 -2.90 -26.24
C ASN A 212 -18.34 -3.80 -25.26
N VAL A 213 -18.83 -3.21 -24.17
CA VAL A 213 -19.66 -3.88 -23.15
C VAL A 213 -21.07 -3.25 -23.12
N SER A 214 -22.11 -4.08 -23.08
CA SER A 214 -23.49 -3.63 -22.91
C SER A 214 -24.35 -4.60 -22.12
N ASN A 215 -25.09 -4.07 -21.15
CA ASN A 215 -25.80 -4.80 -20.10
C ASN A 215 -24.89 -5.76 -19.30
N GLY A 216 -23.64 -5.36 -19.07
CA GLY A 216 -22.63 -6.18 -18.39
C GLY A 216 -22.14 -7.40 -19.19
N GLU A 217 -22.35 -7.41 -20.51
CA GLU A 217 -21.88 -8.45 -21.42
C GLU A 217 -20.96 -7.84 -22.49
N ILE A 218 -19.81 -8.47 -22.77
CA ILE A 218 -18.92 -8.12 -23.88
C ILE A 218 -19.66 -8.45 -25.18
N ILE A 219 -19.94 -7.42 -25.97
CA ILE A 219 -20.71 -7.55 -27.21
C ILE A 219 -19.86 -7.49 -28.48
N ASP A 220 -18.67 -6.88 -28.40
CA ASP A 220 -17.77 -6.73 -29.54
C ASP A 220 -16.32 -6.47 -29.07
N ILE A 221 -15.35 -6.91 -29.87
CA ILE A 221 -13.93 -6.68 -29.66
C ILE A 221 -13.31 -6.32 -31.02
N GLU A 222 -12.75 -5.12 -31.16
CA GLU A 222 -12.06 -4.65 -32.36
C GLU A 222 -10.54 -4.64 -32.14
N LEU A 223 -9.75 -4.97 -33.18
CA LEU A 223 -8.29 -4.84 -33.15
C LEU A 223 -7.91 -3.44 -33.61
N ILE A 224 -7.18 -2.69 -32.79
CA ILE A 224 -6.71 -1.34 -33.09
C ILE A 224 -5.34 -1.41 -33.79
N ASP A 225 -4.33 -1.94 -33.11
CA ASP A 225 -2.97 -2.14 -33.65
C ASP A 225 -2.33 -3.43 -33.11
N HIS A 226 -1.29 -3.91 -33.79
CA HIS A 226 -0.47 -5.02 -33.28
C HIS A 226 0.98 -5.03 -33.79
N ASN A 227 1.93 -5.36 -32.91
CA ASN A 227 3.32 -5.65 -33.30
C ASN A 227 3.59 -7.14 -33.62
N GLU A 228 2.57 -7.99 -33.55
CA GLU A 228 2.71 -9.42 -33.82
C GLU A 228 2.97 -9.78 -35.29
N SER A 229 3.59 -10.94 -35.52
CA SER A 229 3.67 -11.53 -36.86
C SER A 229 2.26 -11.79 -37.42
N GLU A 230 1.94 -11.17 -38.57
CA GLU A 230 0.62 -11.25 -39.25
C GLU A 230 0.02 -12.66 -39.26
N THR A 231 0.83 -13.69 -39.53
CA THR A 231 0.33 -15.08 -39.63
C THR A 231 -0.18 -15.64 -38.31
N TYR A 232 0.44 -15.30 -37.18
CA TYR A 232 0.06 -15.80 -35.87
C TYR A 232 -1.08 -14.96 -35.28
N MET A 233 -1.02 -13.65 -35.48
CA MET A 233 -2.12 -12.76 -35.13
C MET A 233 -3.42 -13.14 -35.86
N GLU A 234 -3.38 -13.35 -37.18
CA GLU A 234 -4.57 -13.80 -37.93
C GLU A 234 -5.16 -15.12 -37.39
N MET A 235 -4.30 -16.05 -36.95
CA MET A 235 -4.75 -17.32 -36.38
C MET A 235 -5.40 -17.15 -35.00
N ALA A 236 -4.81 -16.32 -34.14
CA ALA A 236 -5.37 -16.05 -32.83
C ALA A 236 -6.67 -15.21 -32.93
N TRP A 237 -6.68 -14.19 -33.78
CA TRP A 237 -7.80 -13.28 -33.96
C TRP A 237 -9.05 -13.94 -34.58
N GLU A 238 -8.91 -15.05 -35.31
CA GLU A 238 -10.06 -15.80 -35.85
C GLU A 238 -10.86 -16.54 -34.77
N GLU A 239 -10.24 -16.92 -33.65
CA GLU A 239 -10.89 -17.77 -32.63
C GLU A 239 -10.98 -17.13 -31.24
N VAL A 240 -9.99 -16.32 -30.81
CA VAL A 240 -9.94 -15.81 -29.42
C VAL A 240 -11.06 -14.80 -29.13
N PRO A 241 -11.30 -13.74 -29.93
CA PRO A 241 -12.39 -12.80 -29.66
C PRO A 241 -13.77 -13.47 -29.66
N GLU A 242 -14.01 -14.45 -30.54
CA GLU A 242 -15.27 -15.20 -30.55
C GLU A 242 -15.49 -15.98 -29.25
N GLN A 243 -14.44 -16.61 -28.72
CA GLN A 243 -14.51 -17.32 -27.43
C GLN A 243 -14.78 -16.36 -26.27
N ILE A 244 -14.12 -15.20 -26.26
CA ILE A 244 -14.27 -14.21 -25.17
C ILE A 244 -15.70 -13.69 -25.12
N ILE A 245 -16.28 -13.37 -26.27
CA ILE A 245 -17.68 -12.92 -26.38
C ILE A 245 -18.66 -14.05 -26.00
N GLU A 246 -18.37 -15.31 -26.37
CA GLU A 246 -19.25 -16.44 -26.04
C GLU A 246 -19.26 -16.78 -24.55
N GLU A 247 -18.09 -16.78 -23.90
CA GLU A 247 -17.93 -17.08 -22.48
C GLU A 247 -18.14 -15.85 -21.58
N ASN A 248 -18.23 -14.65 -22.18
CA ASN A 248 -18.25 -13.36 -21.50
C ASN A 248 -17.09 -13.21 -20.51
N SER A 249 -15.90 -13.65 -20.92
CA SER A 249 -14.70 -13.68 -20.09
C SER A 249 -13.45 -13.68 -20.97
N PRO A 250 -12.41 -12.90 -20.62
CA PRO A 250 -11.11 -12.96 -21.31
C PRO A 250 -10.37 -14.29 -21.07
N LYS A 251 -10.77 -15.08 -20.06
CA LYS A 251 -10.16 -16.37 -19.71
C LYS A 251 -10.65 -17.49 -20.62
N VAL A 252 -10.08 -17.58 -21.83
CA VAL A 252 -10.45 -18.59 -22.84
C VAL A 252 -9.27 -19.47 -23.27
N ASP A 253 -9.53 -20.47 -24.10
CA ASP A 253 -8.48 -21.37 -24.58
C ASP A 253 -7.64 -20.69 -25.67
N THR A 254 -6.31 -20.88 -25.59
CA THR A 254 -5.37 -20.39 -26.62
C THR A 254 -5.48 -21.17 -27.92
N VAL A 255 -5.10 -20.52 -29.03
CA VAL A 255 -5.07 -21.16 -30.35
C VAL A 255 -3.76 -21.89 -30.57
N SER A 256 -3.83 -23.15 -30.98
CA SER A 256 -2.65 -23.96 -31.25
C SER A 256 -1.74 -23.34 -32.32
N ARG A 257 -0.46 -23.15 -31.98
CA ARG A 257 0.59 -22.46 -32.77
C ARG A 257 0.48 -20.94 -32.83
N ALA A 258 -0.49 -20.32 -32.17
CA ALA A 258 -0.61 -18.88 -32.03
C ALA A 258 -0.77 -18.48 -30.55
N THR A 259 -0.16 -19.26 -29.65
CA THR A 259 -0.35 -19.15 -28.21
C THR A 259 0.00 -17.76 -27.67
N GLN A 260 1.12 -17.16 -28.11
CA GLN A 260 1.55 -15.83 -27.66
C GLN A 260 0.57 -14.74 -28.12
N SER A 261 0.20 -14.74 -29.41
CA SER A 261 -0.80 -13.79 -29.91
C SER A 261 -2.18 -14.01 -29.27
N SER A 262 -2.55 -15.24 -28.92
CA SER A 262 -3.78 -15.52 -28.16
C SER A 262 -3.74 -14.93 -26.75
N LEU A 263 -2.61 -15.10 -26.03
CA LEU A 263 -2.43 -14.55 -24.69
C LEU A 263 -2.50 -13.03 -24.71
N GLY A 264 -1.78 -12.37 -25.61
CA GLY A 264 -1.81 -10.91 -25.70
C GLY A 264 -3.18 -10.35 -26.08
N ILE A 265 -4.00 -11.06 -26.87
CA ILE A 265 -5.42 -10.64 -27.08
C ILE A 265 -6.23 -10.78 -25.79
N MET A 266 -6.09 -11.90 -25.07
CA MET A 266 -6.82 -12.12 -23.82
C MET A 266 -6.43 -11.09 -22.76
N GLU A 267 -5.14 -10.76 -22.69
CA GLU A 267 -4.58 -9.72 -21.82
C GLU A 267 -5.07 -8.34 -22.23
N ALA A 268 -5.02 -7.97 -23.52
CA ALA A 268 -5.52 -6.68 -24.00
C ALA A 268 -7.01 -6.50 -23.66
N VAL A 269 -7.82 -7.56 -23.79
CA VAL A 269 -9.23 -7.53 -23.41
C VAL A 269 -9.42 -7.50 -21.89
N GLN A 270 -8.62 -8.24 -21.14
CA GLN A 270 -8.62 -8.20 -19.67
C GLN A 270 -8.28 -6.79 -19.19
N ASN A 271 -7.26 -6.15 -19.76
CA ASN A 271 -6.84 -4.80 -19.43
C ASN A 271 -7.90 -3.79 -19.84
N ALA A 272 -8.56 -3.97 -20.98
CA ALA A 272 -9.69 -3.11 -21.35
C ALA A 272 -10.89 -3.22 -20.38
N ILE A 273 -11.10 -4.36 -19.72
CA ILE A 273 -12.27 -4.55 -18.82
C ILE A 273 -11.93 -4.43 -17.32
N VAL A 274 -10.64 -4.44 -16.94
CA VAL A 274 -10.15 -4.29 -15.56
C VAL A 274 -9.41 -2.98 -15.36
N GLY A 275 -8.67 -2.55 -16.36
CA GLY A 275 -8.17 -1.19 -16.49
C GLY A 275 -9.31 -0.29 -16.87
N LEU A 276 -9.79 0.46 -15.89
CA LEU A 276 -10.37 1.77 -16.09
C LEU A 276 -9.34 2.63 -16.86
N GLU A 277 -9.25 2.49 -18.17
CA GLU A 277 -8.85 3.62 -19.00
C GLU A 277 -10.04 4.59 -18.97
N GLN A 278 -10.08 5.40 -17.91
CA GLN A 278 -10.81 6.64 -18.01
C GLN A 278 -10.15 7.43 -19.14
N GLU A 279 -10.97 7.95 -20.06
CA GLU A 279 -10.51 9.08 -20.86
C GLU A 279 -9.84 10.08 -19.92
N PRO A 280 -8.72 10.72 -20.30
CA PRO A 280 -7.90 11.51 -19.40
C PRO A 280 -8.81 12.36 -18.54
N GLY A 281 -8.83 12.02 -17.24
CA GLY A 281 -9.62 12.73 -16.26
C GLY A 281 -9.24 14.20 -16.35
N GLU A 282 -10.18 15.10 -16.07
CA GLU A 282 -9.80 16.50 -15.89
C GLU A 282 -8.73 16.55 -14.79
N LEU A 283 -7.47 16.84 -15.15
CA LEU A 283 -6.37 16.95 -14.19
C LEU A 283 -6.78 17.95 -13.12
N GLN A 284 -6.69 17.56 -11.85
CA GLN A 284 -7.07 18.43 -10.76
C GLN A 284 -6.04 19.55 -10.61
N ASP A 285 -6.52 20.76 -10.30
CA ASP A 285 -5.66 21.92 -10.07
C ASP A 285 -4.85 21.71 -8.79
N GLY A 286 -3.53 21.79 -8.88
CA GLY A 286 -2.68 21.45 -7.74
C GLY A 286 -1.20 21.48 -8.07
N THR A 287 -0.40 21.03 -7.10
CA THR A 287 1.04 20.82 -7.27
C THR A 287 1.36 19.45 -6.72
N TYR A 288 1.85 18.58 -7.59
CA TYR A 288 2.01 17.16 -7.37
C TYR A 288 3.48 16.78 -7.51
N GLN A 289 3.94 15.79 -6.76
CA GLN A 289 5.34 15.36 -6.82
C GLN A 289 5.40 13.87 -7.11
N GLY A 290 6.16 13.52 -8.15
CA GLY A 290 6.49 12.13 -8.43
C GLY A 290 7.99 11.89 -8.36
N GLU A 291 8.33 10.64 -8.14
CA GLU A 291 9.68 10.10 -8.10
C GLU A 291 9.87 9.14 -9.28
N GLY A 292 11.03 9.22 -9.92
CA GLY A 292 11.37 8.36 -11.04
C GLY A 292 12.81 7.87 -11.00
N SER A 293 13.06 6.82 -11.76
CA SER A 293 14.31 6.08 -11.79
C SER A 293 15.10 6.35 -13.07
N GLY A 294 16.06 7.28 -12.98
CA GLY A 294 16.95 7.63 -14.07
C GLY A 294 18.10 6.62 -14.29
N HIS A 295 19.31 7.11 -14.60
CA HIS A 295 20.51 6.25 -14.53
C HIS A 295 20.82 5.80 -13.09
N SER A 296 20.31 6.55 -12.12
CA SER A 296 20.30 6.29 -10.68
C SER A 296 18.89 6.62 -10.16
N PRO A 297 18.41 5.90 -9.14
CA PRO A 297 17.12 6.18 -8.51
C PRO A 297 17.11 7.56 -7.84
N GLY A 298 15.91 8.12 -7.62
CA GLY A 298 15.72 9.37 -6.86
C GLY A 298 15.68 10.62 -7.72
N VAL A 299 15.03 10.58 -8.89
CA VAL A 299 14.69 11.78 -9.68
C VAL A 299 13.34 12.28 -9.19
N ILE A 300 13.27 13.46 -8.56
CA ILE A 300 12.02 14.02 -8.04
C ILE A 300 11.59 15.20 -8.91
N VAL A 301 10.37 15.16 -9.42
CA VAL A 301 9.78 16.21 -10.24
C VAL A 301 8.50 16.71 -9.61
N GLU A 302 8.37 18.02 -9.49
CA GLU A 302 7.14 18.69 -9.10
C GLU A 302 6.40 19.19 -10.35
N VAL A 303 5.10 18.93 -10.44
CA VAL A 303 4.23 19.27 -11.57
C VAL A 303 3.09 20.15 -11.08
N ALA A 304 2.93 21.33 -11.69
CA ALA A 304 1.86 22.27 -11.34
C ALA A 304 0.75 22.24 -12.39
N VAL A 305 -0.46 21.88 -11.98
CA VAL A 305 -1.66 21.83 -12.82
C VAL A 305 -2.59 23.00 -12.48
N SER A 306 -3.13 23.67 -13.51
CA SER A 306 -4.19 24.66 -13.34
C SER A 306 -5.10 24.73 -14.54
N ASP A 307 -6.40 24.91 -14.29
CA ASP A 307 -7.48 24.77 -15.27
C ASP A 307 -7.42 23.42 -16.04
N GLY A 308 -6.94 22.36 -15.39
CA GLY A 308 -6.75 21.03 -15.99
C GLY A 308 -5.61 20.93 -17.01
N GLU A 309 -4.68 21.89 -17.03
CA GLU A 309 -3.49 21.90 -17.88
C GLU A 309 -2.21 21.91 -17.03
N ILE A 310 -1.17 21.19 -17.46
CA ILE A 310 0.18 21.27 -16.89
C ILE A 310 0.75 22.65 -17.21
N THR A 311 0.88 23.49 -16.18
CA THR A 311 1.32 24.88 -16.30
C THR A 311 2.80 25.10 -16.03
N ASP A 312 3.41 24.28 -15.17
CA ASP A 312 4.83 24.34 -14.85
C ASP A 312 5.33 22.98 -14.36
N MET A 313 6.64 22.78 -14.43
CA MET A 313 7.31 21.63 -13.84
C MET A 313 8.68 22.04 -13.30
N GLU A 314 9.09 21.49 -12.16
CA GLU A 314 10.39 21.75 -11.52
C GLU A 314 11.09 20.44 -11.14
N LEU A 315 12.36 20.30 -11.55
CA LEU A 315 13.22 19.21 -11.09
C LEU A 315 13.77 19.55 -9.70
N ILE A 316 13.32 18.81 -8.69
CA ILE A 316 13.60 19.06 -7.27
C ILE A 316 14.92 18.40 -6.85
N GLU A 317 15.05 17.10 -7.11
CA GLU A 317 16.21 16.29 -6.70
C GLU A 317 16.58 15.28 -7.79
N HIS A 318 17.87 14.95 -7.88
CA HIS A 318 18.35 13.85 -8.72
C HIS A 318 19.73 13.36 -8.26
N ASP A 319 19.98 12.06 -8.40
CA ASP A 319 21.31 11.45 -8.15
C ASP A 319 22.11 11.20 -9.44
N ASP A 320 21.52 11.51 -10.60
CA ASP A 320 22.18 11.38 -11.90
C ASP A 320 23.34 12.35 -12.14
N SER A 321 24.16 12.05 -13.15
CA SER A 321 25.23 12.96 -13.58
C SER A 321 24.62 14.28 -14.07
N SER A 322 24.85 15.38 -13.35
CA SER A 322 24.20 16.68 -13.59
C SER A 322 24.26 17.17 -15.04
N ASP A 323 25.39 16.99 -15.74
CA ASP A 323 25.51 17.41 -17.15
C ASP A 323 24.53 16.68 -18.09
N ILE A 324 24.20 15.42 -17.77
CA ILE A 324 23.29 14.56 -18.55
C ILE A 324 21.85 14.86 -18.14
N MET A 325 21.58 14.98 -16.83
CA MET A 325 20.25 15.29 -16.31
C MET A 325 19.77 16.67 -16.76
N GLU A 326 20.62 17.70 -16.69
CA GLU A 326 20.28 19.04 -17.20
C GLU A 326 19.89 19.01 -18.69
N SER A 327 20.58 18.17 -19.49
CA SER A 327 20.26 18.01 -20.91
C SER A 327 18.96 17.23 -21.15
N ALA A 328 18.65 16.24 -20.30
CA ALA A 328 17.38 15.52 -20.33
C ALA A 328 16.23 16.45 -19.94
N TRP A 329 16.37 17.14 -18.80
CA TRP A 329 15.38 18.06 -18.27
C TRP A 329 14.99 19.16 -19.25
N GLU A 330 15.96 19.89 -19.84
CA GLU A 330 15.66 20.94 -20.83
C GLU A 330 14.85 20.40 -22.02
N GLY A 331 15.12 19.16 -22.45
CA GLY A 331 14.44 18.54 -23.59
C GLY A 331 13.07 17.95 -23.23
N MET A 332 12.94 17.34 -22.05
CA MET A 332 11.72 16.69 -21.60
C MET A 332 10.68 17.72 -21.13
N GLN A 333 11.11 18.74 -20.40
CA GLN A 333 10.23 19.80 -19.92
C GLN A 333 9.50 20.52 -21.07
N GLU A 334 10.21 20.84 -22.16
CA GLU A 334 9.60 21.46 -23.34
C GLU A 334 8.59 20.52 -24.01
N ARG A 335 8.88 19.22 -24.09
CA ARG A 335 8.03 18.25 -24.77
C ARG A 335 6.74 17.99 -24.00
N ILE A 336 6.85 17.72 -22.71
CA ILE A 336 5.72 17.40 -21.83
C ILE A 336 4.79 18.61 -21.69
N LEU A 337 5.33 19.82 -21.54
CA LEU A 337 4.51 21.03 -21.52
C LEU A 337 3.81 21.28 -22.87
N ASP A 338 4.40 20.87 -23.99
CA ASP A 338 3.79 20.99 -25.32
C ASP A 338 2.74 19.89 -25.60
N SER A 339 2.96 18.66 -25.13
CA SER A 339 2.05 17.52 -25.31
C SER A 339 0.93 17.46 -24.28
N GLN A 340 1.15 18.02 -23.08
CA GLN A 340 0.29 17.86 -21.91
C GLN A 340 0.10 16.38 -21.50
N SER A 341 1.05 15.51 -21.85
CA SER A 341 1.06 14.08 -21.54
C SER A 341 2.47 13.50 -21.69
N THR A 342 2.73 12.35 -21.07
CA THR A 342 3.98 11.58 -21.13
C THR A 342 4.01 10.52 -22.26
N ASP A 343 2.85 10.06 -22.73
CA ASP A 343 2.67 8.87 -23.59
C ASP A 343 3.39 8.96 -24.94
N ASP A 344 3.40 10.15 -25.55
CA ASP A 344 3.95 10.39 -26.89
C ASP A 344 5.29 11.15 -26.89
N VAL A 345 6.00 11.13 -25.75
CA VAL A 345 7.21 11.92 -25.59
C VAL A 345 8.47 11.10 -25.84
N ASP A 346 9.10 11.31 -27.01
CA ASP A 346 10.43 10.76 -27.31
C ASP A 346 11.44 11.11 -26.21
N THR A 347 12.40 10.23 -25.92
CA THR A 347 13.52 10.52 -25.00
C THR A 347 14.58 11.46 -25.62
N VAL A 348 15.46 12.05 -24.78
CA VAL A 348 16.55 12.91 -25.26
C VAL A 348 17.77 12.07 -25.66
N SER A 349 18.23 12.25 -26.91
CA SER A 349 19.37 11.51 -27.45
C SER A 349 20.65 11.73 -26.65
N GLY A 350 21.18 10.65 -26.06
CA GLY A 350 22.38 10.68 -25.21
C GLY A 350 22.10 10.91 -23.72
N ALA A 351 20.82 11.05 -23.34
CA ALA A 351 20.35 11.15 -21.96
C ALA A 351 19.09 10.29 -21.76
N THR A 352 19.02 9.14 -22.45
CA THR A 352 17.83 8.28 -22.52
C THR A 352 17.37 7.81 -21.15
N GLN A 353 18.26 7.29 -20.29
CA GLN A 353 17.89 6.81 -18.96
C GLN A 353 17.39 7.93 -18.05
N SER A 354 18.07 9.08 -18.04
CA SER A 354 17.60 10.26 -17.30
C SER A 354 16.30 10.83 -17.85
N SER A 355 15.98 10.60 -19.13
CA SER A 355 14.69 11.02 -19.71
C SER A 355 13.55 10.14 -19.21
N TYR A 356 13.78 8.82 -19.06
CA TYR A 356 12.79 7.90 -18.48
C TYR A 356 12.50 8.24 -17.02
N GLY A 357 13.51 8.47 -16.19
CA GLY A 357 13.27 8.90 -14.81
C GLY A 357 12.56 10.27 -14.68
N ILE A 358 12.56 11.12 -15.71
CA ILE A 358 11.71 12.33 -15.73
C ILE A 358 10.28 12.00 -16.18
N ILE A 359 10.10 11.06 -17.13
CA ILE A 359 8.79 10.61 -17.59
C ILE A 359 8.04 9.98 -16.42
N GLU A 360 8.65 8.99 -15.77
CA GLU A 360 8.11 8.26 -14.62
C GLU A 360 7.72 9.21 -13.47
N ALA A 361 8.62 10.13 -13.09
CA ALA A 361 8.35 11.12 -12.06
C ALA A 361 7.21 12.11 -12.41
N VAL A 362 6.98 12.38 -13.69
CA VAL A 362 5.87 13.22 -14.13
C VAL A 362 4.58 12.41 -14.19
N GLU A 363 4.65 11.17 -14.64
CA GLU A 363 3.51 10.26 -14.77
C GLU A 363 2.90 9.93 -13.41
N GLU A 364 3.72 9.67 -12.39
CA GLU A 364 3.26 9.50 -11.00
C GLU A 364 2.59 10.78 -10.48
N ALA A 365 3.18 11.95 -10.72
CA ALA A 365 2.59 13.23 -10.33
C ALA A 365 1.26 13.53 -11.05
N LEU A 366 1.10 13.06 -12.29
CA LEU A 366 -0.15 13.20 -13.05
C LEU A 366 -1.20 12.19 -12.59
N GLN A 367 -0.83 10.96 -12.24
CA GLN A 367 -1.76 10.00 -11.63
C GLN A 367 -2.30 10.53 -10.30
N GLU A 368 -1.45 11.18 -9.50
CA GLU A 368 -1.89 11.88 -8.28
C GLU A 368 -2.86 13.03 -8.60
N ALA A 369 -2.66 13.74 -9.71
CA ALA A 369 -3.56 14.77 -10.21
C ALA A 369 -4.86 14.23 -10.84
N GLU A 370 -4.88 12.96 -11.28
CA GLU A 370 -6.03 12.26 -11.85
C GLU A 370 -6.85 11.52 -10.79
N ALA A 371 -6.27 11.25 -9.62
CA ALA A 371 -6.98 10.70 -8.48
C ALA A 371 -8.10 11.66 -8.08
N SER A 372 -9.34 11.28 -8.41
CA SER A 372 -10.52 12.03 -8.03
C SER A 372 -10.62 12.09 -6.49
N PRO A 373 -11.05 13.21 -5.90
CA PRO A 373 -11.45 13.22 -4.50
C PRO A 373 -12.52 12.14 -4.34
N VAL A 374 -12.40 11.38 -3.25
CA VAL A 374 -13.26 10.25 -2.93
C VAL A 374 -14.75 10.67 -3.05
N GLU A 375 -15.48 10.22 -4.10
CA GLU A 375 -16.94 10.40 -4.18
C GLU A 375 -17.64 9.40 -3.24
N VAL A 376 -17.40 9.57 -1.95
CA VAL A 376 -18.18 8.92 -0.91
C VAL A 376 -19.49 9.69 -0.78
N ALA A 377 -20.62 8.98 -0.80
CA ALA A 377 -21.92 9.62 -0.63
C ALA A 377 -21.99 10.35 0.73
N ASP A 378 -22.78 11.42 0.84
CA ASP A 378 -22.95 12.11 2.12
C ASP A 378 -23.40 11.11 3.22
N GLY A 379 -22.64 11.06 4.31
CA GLY A 379 -22.73 9.97 5.26
C GLY A 379 -21.78 10.15 6.44
N VAL A 380 -22.06 9.43 7.53
CA VAL A 380 -21.09 9.23 8.60
C VAL A 380 -20.48 7.84 8.45
N TYR A 381 -19.17 7.82 8.34
CA TYR A 381 -18.37 6.63 8.11
C TYR A 381 -17.43 6.39 9.28
N ARG A 382 -17.07 5.12 9.50
CA ARG A 382 -16.24 4.75 10.65
C ARG A 382 -15.17 3.76 10.24
N GLY A 383 -13.92 4.13 10.49
CA GLY A 383 -12.76 3.32 10.20
C GLY A 383 -11.97 3.01 11.46
N GLU A 384 -11.41 1.80 11.48
CA GLU A 384 -10.52 1.35 12.55
C GLU A 384 -9.15 0.98 11.96
N ALA A 385 -8.07 1.40 12.61
CA ALA A 385 -6.73 1.00 12.24
C ALA A 385 -5.82 0.81 13.47
N SER A 386 -4.61 0.31 13.22
CA SER A 386 -3.59 0.12 14.25
C SER A 386 -2.45 1.10 14.05
N GLY A 387 -2.11 1.84 15.11
CA GLY A 387 -0.90 2.65 15.17
C GLY A 387 0.25 1.87 15.81
N ARG A 388 0.85 2.44 16.85
CA ARG A 388 1.82 1.74 17.70
C ARG A 388 1.15 0.66 18.56
N ASN A 389 -0.09 0.90 18.95
CA ASN A 389 -1.02 0.00 19.62
C ASN A 389 -2.27 -0.14 18.72
N PRO A 390 -3.00 -1.25 18.84
CA PRO A 390 -4.23 -1.46 18.07
C PRO A 390 -5.37 -0.56 18.56
N GLY A 391 -6.40 -0.41 17.71
CA GLY A 391 -7.71 0.11 18.11
C GLY A 391 -7.86 1.62 18.04
N ILE A 392 -7.28 2.29 17.04
CA ILE A 392 -7.61 3.68 16.71
C ILE A 392 -8.90 3.65 15.90
N GLU A 393 -9.97 4.24 16.43
CA GLU A 393 -11.31 4.29 15.82
C GLU A 393 -11.66 5.76 15.52
N ILE A 394 -11.97 6.08 14.27
CA ILE A 394 -12.27 7.44 13.80
C ILE A 394 -13.59 7.43 13.03
N GLU A 395 -14.39 8.48 13.24
CA GLU A 395 -15.55 8.81 12.40
C GLU A 395 -15.25 9.97 11.46
N VAL A 396 -15.73 9.81 10.23
CA VAL A 396 -15.58 10.77 9.13
C VAL A 396 -16.96 11.11 8.62
N THR A 397 -17.32 12.39 8.63
CA THR A 397 -18.57 12.88 8.07
C THR A 397 -18.31 13.49 6.71
N ILE A 398 -19.03 13.02 5.70
CA ILE A 398 -19.06 13.58 4.35
C ILE A 398 -20.36 14.35 4.15
N LEU A 399 -20.25 15.60 3.70
CA LEU A 399 -21.37 16.45 3.31
C LEU A 399 -21.05 17.17 2.00
N ASP A 400 -22.00 17.21 1.07
CA ASP A 400 -21.82 17.76 -0.27
C ASP A 400 -20.58 17.20 -1.00
N GLY A 401 -20.18 15.95 -0.68
CA GLY A 401 -18.98 15.31 -1.22
C GLY A 401 -17.65 15.76 -0.62
N GLU A 402 -17.66 16.53 0.48
CA GLU A 402 -16.47 17.01 1.19
C GLU A 402 -16.40 16.40 2.62
N ILE A 403 -15.17 16.16 3.11
CA ILE A 403 -14.90 15.82 4.51
C ILE A 403 -15.24 17.02 5.37
N SER A 404 -16.41 16.99 5.99
CA SER A 404 -16.92 18.08 6.83
C SER A 404 -16.45 17.96 8.29
N GLN A 405 -16.19 16.74 8.76
CA GLN A 405 -15.85 16.49 10.15
C GLN A 405 -15.02 15.22 10.33
N LEU A 406 -14.09 15.28 11.29
CA LEU A 406 -13.32 14.15 11.80
C LEU A 406 -13.44 14.07 13.32
N GLU A 407 -13.81 12.90 13.84
CA GLU A 407 -13.94 12.63 15.28
C GLU A 407 -13.14 11.38 15.68
N LEU A 408 -12.28 11.52 16.70
CA LEU A 408 -11.55 10.40 17.28
C LEU A 408 -12.41 9.74 18.36
N ILE A 409 -12.86 8.51 18.11
CA ILE A 409 -13.83 7.79 18.94
C ILE A 409 -13.15 7.01 20.06
N ASP A 410 -12.10 6.25 19.73
CA ASP A 410 -11.36 5.44 20.70
C ASP A 410 -9.90 5.24 20.25
N HIS A 411 -9.00 5.04 21.21
CA HIS A 411 -7.62 4.65 20.94
C HIS A 411 -6.93 4.00 22.14
N GLU A 412 -6.07 3.01 21.88
CA GLU A 412 -5.13 2.48 22.89
C GLU A 412 -3.73 3.12 22.83
N GLU A 413 -3.56 4.19 22.04
CA GLU A 413 -2.30 4.94 21.94
C GLU A 413 -1.91 5.68 23.22
N SER A 414 -0.63 6.01 23.34
CA SER A 414 -0.18 6.90 24.43
C SER A 414 -0.61 8.34 24.12
N SER A 415 -1.46 8.94 24.96
CA SER A 415 -2.02 10.29 24.74
C SER A 415 -0.96 11.39 24.52
N ASP A 416 0.22 11.25 25.14
CA ASP A 416 1.37 12.16 24.92
C ASP A 416 1.82 12.25 23.45
N MET A 417 1.54 11.23 22.64
CA MET A 417 1.89 11.15 21.20
C MET A 417 0.66 11.21 20.31
N MET A 418 -0.47 10.65 20.77
CA MET A 418 -1.72 10.63 20.01
C MET A 418 -2.31 12.03 19.86
N ASN A 419 -2.43 12.79 20.95
CA ASN A 419 -3.12 14.08 20.89
C ASN A 419 -2.40 15.08 19.95
N PRO A 420 -1.06 15.25 20.01
CA PRO A 420 -0.38 16.11 19.04
C PRO A 420 -0.49 15.64 17.59
N ALA A 421 -0.51 14.32 17.36
CA ALA A 421 -0.70 13.75 16.03
C ALA A 421 -2.10 14.01 15.51
N TRP A 422 -3.12 13.80 16.35
CA TRP A 422 -4.52 14.01 16.02
C TRP A 422 -4.82 15.47 15.69
N GLU A 423 -4.43 16.41 16.55
CA GLU A 423 -4.72 17.83 16.32
C GLU A 423 -4.13 18.35 15.00
N THR A 424 -2.89 17.93 14.69
CA THR A 424 -2.23 18.38 13.45
C THR A 424 -2.87 17.72 12.22
N LEU A 425 -3.02 16.39 12.24
CA LEU A 425 -3.53 15.66 11.08
C LEU A 425 -5.02 15.94 10.83
N LYS A 426 -5.81 16.18 11.87
CA LYS A 426 -7.20 16.59 11.72
C LYS A 426 -7.32 17.89 10.93
N GLU A 427 -6.51 18.90 11.27
CA GLU A 427 -6.48 20.18 10.55
C GLU A 427 -6.01 19.97 9.11
N ASP A 428 -4.89 19.27 8.91
CA ASP A 428 -4.33 19.03 7.58
C ASP A 428 -5.29 18.27 6.66
N ILE A 429 -5.99 17.25 7.16
CA ILE A 429 -6.94 16.45 6.36
C ILE A 429 -8.19 17.26 6.03
N LEU A 430 -8.72 18.05 6.98
CA LEU A 430 -9.88 18.91 6.73
C LEU A 430 -9.54 20.04 5.75
N ASP A 431 -8.33 20.61 5.83
CA ASP A 431 -7.91 21.70 4.93
C ASP A 431 -7.60 21.19 3.53
N ASN A 432 -6.95 20.03 3.41
CA ASN A 432 -6.55 19.46 2.13
C ASN A 432 -7.61 18.55 1.51
N GLN A 433 -8.66 18.22 2.25
CA GLN A 433 -9.69 17.24 1.85
C GLN A 433 -9.08 15.91 1.38
N SER A 434 -7.95 15.52 1.99
CA SER A 434 -7.12 14.39 1.57
C SER A 434 -6.43 13.74 2.76
N THR A 435 -6.25 12.43 2.69
CA THR A 435 -5.45 11.66 3.66
C THR A 435 -3.95 11.71 3.37
N ASP A 436 -3.55 12.28 2.24
CA ASP A 436 -2.13 12.52 1.92
C ASP A 436 -1.61 13.75 2.67
N VAL A 437 -1.20 13.51 3.91
CA VAL A 437 -0.73 14.51 4.85
C VAL A 437 0.53 14.04 5.56
N ASP A 438 1.42 14.98 5.88
CA ASP A 438 2.70 14.69 6.50
C ASP A 438 2.54 14.08 7.91
N VAL A 439 3.29 13.01 8.18
CA VAL A 439 3.33 12.42 9.52
C VAL A 439 3.97 13.37 10.56
N VAL A 440 3.39 13.42 11.75
CA VAL A 440 3.88 14.31 12.81
C VAL A 440 5.19 13.80 13.40
N SER A 441 6.23 14.66 13.37
CA SER A 441 7.56 14.33 13.87
C SER A 441 7.55 13.89 15.34
N GLY A 442 7.89 12.63 15.58
CA GLY A 442 7.94 12.02 16.91
C GLY A 442 6.73 11.14 17.25
N ALA A 443 5.67 11.20 16.42
CA ALA A 443 4.44 10.41 16.56
C ALA A 443 4.13 9.57 15.31
N THR A 444 5.12 9.30 14.45
CA THR A 444 4.97 8.61 13.15
C THR A 444 4.06 7.38 13.14
N GLN A 445 4.17 6.49 14.14
CA GLN A 445 3.32 5.29 14.19
C GLN A 445 1.85 5.59 14.51
N SER A 446 1.60 6.59 15.37
CA SER A 446 0.26 7.03 15.71
C SER A 446 -0.33 7.84 14.54
N SER A 447 0.48 8.66 13.86
CA SER A 447 0.10 9.38 12.64
C SER A 447 -0.35 8.44 11.52
N ASN A 448 0.43 7.41 11.21
CA ASN A 448 0.04 6.40 10.21
C ASN A 448 -1.24 5.65 10.61
N GLY A 449 -1.45 5.43 11.91
CA GLY A 449 -2.67 4.80 12.41
C GLY A 449 -3.91 5.68 12.25
N ILE A 450 -3.78 7.00 12.44
CA ILE A 450 -4.86 7.97 12.20
C ILE A 450 -5.19 8.03 10.71
N ILE A 451 -4.18 8.24 9.86
CA ILE A 451 -4.35 8.30 8.39
C ILE A 451 -5.04 7.04 7.90
N LYS A 452 -4.56 5.86 8.33
CA LYS A 452 -5.15 4.59 7.91
C LYS A 452 -6.57 4.37 8.40
N ALA A 453 -6.91 4.86 9.59
CA ALA A 453 -8.29 4.78 10.10
C ALA A 453 -9.23 5.71 9.32
N VAL A 454 -8.77 6.89 8.89
CA VAL A 454 -9.55 7.78 8.00
C VAL A 454 -9.72 7.13 6.62
N GLU A 455 -8.65 6.58 6.03
CA GLU A 455 -8.74 5.83 4.76
C GLU A 455 -9.76 4.68 4.84
N ASN A 456 -9.70 3.88 5.91
CA ASN A 456 -10.64 2.76 6.10
C ASN A 456 -12.09 3.24 6.31
N ALA A 457 -12.30 4.47 6.81
CA ALA A 457 -13.62 5.09 6.89
C ALA A 457 -14.09 5.61 5.53
N LEU A 458 -13.18 5.95 4.63
CA LEU A 458 -13.52 6.43 3.29
C LEU A 458 -13.76 5.29 2.28
N ASP A 459 -13.60 4.03 2.71
CA ASP A 459 -13.93 2.84 1.92
C ASP A 459 -15.45 2.52 1.96
N GLU A 460 -16.06 2.21 0.81
CA GLU A 460 -17.52 2.19 0.55
C GLU A 460 -18.33 1.23 1.46
N GLU A 461 -17.68 0.30 2.16
CA GLU A 461 -18.33 -0.68 3.05
C GLU A 461 -18.52 -0.21 4.50
N SER A 462 -18.07 1.01 4.87
CA SER A 462 -17.95 1.48 6.26
C SER A 462 -19.06 2.43 6.75
N LEU A 463 -20.12 2.64 5.95
CA LEU A 463 -21.23 3.55 6.29
C LEU A 463 -21.96 3.13 7.57
N VAL A 464 -22.01 4.03 8.55
CA VAL A 464 -22.66 3.80 9.85
C VAL A 464 -24.05 4.43 9.92
N GLU A 465 -24.24 5.58 9.27
CA GLU A 465 -25.52 6.31 9.24
C GLU A 465 -25.68 7.14 7.95
N ASP A 466 -26.84 7.03 7.29
CA ASP A 466 -27.24 7.92 6.19
C ASP A 466 -27.57 9.32 6.76
N VAL A 467 -27.08 10.40 6.15
CA VAL A 467 -27.47 11.77 6.55
C VAL A 467 -28.92 12.02 6.13
N ASP A 468 -29.87 11.91 7.06
CA ASP A 468 -31.24 12.43 6.87
C ASP A 468 -31.20 13.96 7.05
N GLU A 469 -32.17 14.67 6.45
CA GLU A 469 -32.35 16.15 6.31
C GLU A 469 -32.42 16.92 7.66
N LYS A 470 -32.06 16.26 8.76
CA LYS A 470 -32.08 16.69 10.15
C LYS A 470 -30.69 16.88 10.76
N LEU A 471 -29.65 16.25 10.21
CA LEU A 471 -28.25 16.45 10.64
C LEU A 471 -27.65 17.72 10.02
N GLU A 472 -28.09 18.14 8.83
CA GLU A 472 -27.76 19.46 8.24
C GLU A 472 -28.14 20.62 9.20
N GLU A 473 -29.27 20.51 9.92
CA GLU A 473 -29.68 21.53 10.91
C GLU A 473 -28.86 21.50 12.21
N GLU A 474 -28.19 20.38 12.55
CA GLU A 474 -27.29 20.31 13.72
C GLU A 474 -25.83 20.67 13.35
N LEU A 475 -25.43 20.53 12.08
CA LEU A 475 -24.07 20.83 11.58
C LEU A 475 -23.88 22.28 11.10
N ASP A 476 -24.95 22.96 10.65
CA ASP A 476 -24.95 24.42 10.39
C ASP A 476 -24.77 25.26 11.68
N GLU A 477 -25.07 24.70 12.87
CA GLU A 477 -24.88 25.40 14.16
C GLU A 477 -23.41 25.37 14.63
N ASP A 478 -22.60 24.38 14.21
CA ASP A 478 -21.18 24.26 14.59
C ASP A 478 -20.21 24.96 13.60
N THR A 479 -20.56 25.07 12.32
CA THR A 479 -19.70 25.74 11.31
C THR A 479 -19.72 27.28 11.38
N GLU A 480 -20.67 27.90 12.08
CA GLU A 480 -20.58 29.35 12.41
C GLU A 480 -19.71 29.62 13.67
N LYS A 481 -19.22 28.61 14.40
CA LYS A 481 -18.51 28.79 15.68
C LYS A 481 -17.00 29.04 15.56
N ASP A 482 -16.37 28.77 14.41
CA ASP A 482 -14.89 28.81 14.29
C ASP A 482 -14.28 30.06 13.61
N THR A 483 -15.09 31.09 13.33
CA THR A 483 -14.55 32.41 12.89
C THR A 483 -15.03 33.58 13.73
N GLU A 484 -14.74 33.55 15.04
CA GLU A 484 -14.31 34.72 15.82
C GLU A 484 -14.11 34.32 17.31
N LYS A 485 -12.93 33.79 17.70
CA LYS A 485 -12.53 33.82 19.13
C LYS A 485 -12.14 35.24 19.52
N THR A 486 -13.17 36.07 19.70
CA THR A 486 -13.13 37.28 20.52
C THR A 486 -14.35 37.28 21.45
N GLU A 487 -14.43 36.33 22.38
CA GLU A 487 -15.55 36.30 23.33
C GLU A 487 -15.23 37.11 24.60
N GLU A 488 -15.82 38.31 24.69
CA GLU A 488 -16.27 38.85 25.97
C GLU A 488 -17.41 37.94 26.47
N VAL A 489 -17.30 37.46 27.71
CA VAL A 489 -18.30 36.63 28.39
C VAL A 489 -19.69 37.32 28.32
N GLY A 490 -20.60 36.80 27.49
CA GLY A 490 -21.97 37.29 27.28
C GLY A 490 -22.96 36.87 28.39
N ASP A 491 -24.22 37.30 28.31
CA ASP A 491 -25.29 37.23 29.35
C ASP A 491 -25.37 35.89 30.14
N LEU A 492 -24.54 35.73 31.18
CA LEU A 492 -24.54 34.53 32.03
C LEU A 492 -25.65 34.57 33.09
N SER A 493 -26.32 33.43 33.29
CA SER A 493 -27.27 33.27 34.38
C SER A 493 -26.58 33.09 35.74
N ASP A 494 -27.13 33.73 36.78
CA ASP A 494 -26.60 33.60 38.14
C ASP A 494 -26.75 32.16 38.65
N GLY A 495 -25.65 31.53 39.05
CA GLY A 495 -25.65 30.12 39.44
C GLY A 495 -24.27 29.56 39.74
N SER A 496 -24.24 28.26 40.02
CA SER A 496 -23.03 27.47 40.22
C SER A 496 -23.08 26.34 39.20
N PHE A 497 -22.07 26.27 38.34
CA PHE A 497 -22.06 25.40 37.18
C PHE A 497 -20.79 24.57 37.19
N THR A 498 -20.91 23.29 36.90
CA THR A 498 -19.79 22.35 36.91
C THR A 498 -19.36 22.04 35.49
N GLY A 499 -18.07 22.06 35.23
CA GLY A 499 -17.47 21.58 33.99
C GLY A 499 -16.34 20.59 34.28
N SER A 500 -16.05 19.78 33.28
CA SER A 500 -15.13 18.66 33.30
C SER A 500 -14.42 18.59 31.97
N ALA A 501 -13.09 18.62 31.99
CA ALA A 501 -12.29 18.45 30.79
C ALA A 501 -11.01 17.66 31.07
N VAL A 502 -10.41 17.12 30.01
CA VAL A 502 -9.28 16.20 30.14
C VAL A 502 -8.00 16.96 30.51
N GLY A 503 -7.33 16.53 31.58
CA GLY A 503 -6.04 17.08 32.02
C GLY A 503 -4.82 16.42 31.37
N TYR A 504 -3.62 16.85 31.79
CA TYR A 504 -2.34 16.33 31.26
C TYR A 504 -2.19 14.80 31.38
N SER A 505 -2.79 14.20 32.40
CA SER A 505 -2.64 12.76 32.71
C SER A 505 -3.68 11.89 32.02
N GLY A 506 -4.56 12.47 31.19
CA GLY A 506 -5.64 11.75 30.49
C GLY A 506 -6.88 11.48 31.35
N ASP A 507 -6.96 12.10 32.52
CA ASP A 507 -8.08 11.98 33.46
C ASP A 507 -8.77 13.35 33.62
N ASP A 508 -10.06 13.33 33.96
CA ASP A 508 -10.89 14.53 34.09
C ASP A 508 -10.41 15.49 35.19
N ILE A 509 -10.41 16.78 34.86
CA ILE A 509 -10.32 17.92 35.78
C ILE A 509 -11.75 18.42 35.96
N GLU A 510 -12.33 18.21 37.14
CA GLU A 510 -13.68 18.69 37.46
C GLU A 510 -13.59 20.01 38.23
N ILE A 511 -14.31 21.03 37.78
CA ILE A 511 -14.36 22.34 38.43
C ILE A 511 -15.80 22.85 38.58
N GLU A 512 -15.99 23.80 39.49
CA GLU A 512 -17.23 24.54 39.68
C GLU A 512 -16.99 26.04 39.51
N VAL A 513 -17.75 26.66 38.60
CA VAL A 513 -17.72 28.10 38.32
C VAL A 513 -18.96 28.75 38.91
N THR A 514 -18.77 29.78 39.74
CA THR A 514 -19.86 30.58 40.30
C THR A 514 -20.00 31.88 39.53
N VAL A 515 -21.22 32.15 39.06
CA VAL A 515 -21.61 33.38 38.37
C VAL A 515 -22.57 34.19 39.25
N GLU A 516 -22.26 35.47 39.48
CA GLU A 516 -23.15 36.43 40.16
C GLU A 516 -23.21 37.77 39.42
N ASN A 517 -24.43 38.20 39.07
CA ASN A 517 -24.72 39.39 38.27
C ASN A 517 -23.96 39.37 36.93
N GLU A 518 -24.08 38.27 36.18
CA GLU A 518 -23.46 38.12 34.85
C GLU A 518 -21.92 38.22 34.89
N SER A 519 -21.30 37.82 36.01
CA SER A 519 -19.83 37.85 36.16
C SER A 519 -19.34 36.63 36.93
N ILE A 520 -18.20 36.08 36.51
CA ILE A 520 -17.49 34.99 37.16
C ILE A 520 -16.91 35.51 38.47
N VAL A 521 -17.36 35.00 39.60
CA VAL A 521 -16.91 35.44 40.93
C VAL A 521 -16.07 34.43 41.67
N ASP A 522 -16.14 33.16 41.28
CA ASP A 522 -15.38 32.07 41.91
C ASP A 522 -15.19 30.91 40.94
N ILE A 523 -14.07 30.20 41.07
CA ILE A 523 -13.76 28.96 40.36
C ILE A 523 -13.14 28.00 41.38
N GLU A 524 -13.80 26.88 41.66
CA GLU A 524 -13.37 25.87 42.64
C GLU A 524 -12.96 24.57 41.93
N LEU A 525 -11.82 23.99 42.31
CA LEU A 525 -11.37 22.68 41.85
C LEU A 525 -12.09 21.61 42.66
N LEU A 526 -12.89 20.78 42.00
CA LEU A 526 -13.62 19.70 42.64
C LEU A 526 -12.79 18.42 42.70
N ASP A 527 -12.24 18.00 41.56
CA ASP A 527 -11.39 16.81 41.46
C ASP A 527 -10.36 16.96 40.33
N HIS A 528 -9.23 16.28 40.48
CA HIS A 528 -8.26 16.10 39.40
C HIS A 528 -7.40 14.87 39.68
N GLN A 529 -6.93 14.22 38.61
CA GLN A 529 -5.91 13.18 38.73
C GLN A 529 -4.55 13.60 38.15
N ASP A 530 -4.42 14.88 37.78
CA ASP A 530 -3.16 15.42 37.29
C ASP A 530 -2.04 15.38 38.33
N THR A 531 -0.80 15.34 37.83
CA THR A 531 0.39 15.41 38.67
C THR A 531 0.32 16.64 39.57
N GLU A 532 0.18 16.42 40.88
CA GLU A 532 -0.10 17.45 41.89
C GLU A 532 0.77 18.72 41.75
N ASP A 533 2.08 18.55 41.56
CA ASP A 533 3.02 19.68 41.46
C ASP A 533 2.80 20.54 40.18
N ILE A 534 2.24 19.95 39.11
CA ILE A 534 1.94 20.62 37.83
C ILE A 534 0.57 21.28 37.91
N MET A 535 -0.43 20.55 38.42
CA MET A 535 -1.78 21.07 38.65
C MET A 535 -1.77 22.25 39.63
N GLU A 536 -1.08 22.13 40.77
CA GLU A 536 -0.94 23.22 41.74
C GLU A 536 -0.33 24.48 41.09
N LYS A 537 0.56 24.30 40.11
CA LYS A 537 1.17 25.43 39.41
C LYS A 537 0.20 26.14 38.47
N ALA A 538 -0.62 25.39 37.71
CA ALA A 538 -1.67 25.97 36.87
C ALA A 538 -2.75 26.62 37.74
N TRP A 539 -3.24 25.89 38.75
CA TRP A 539 -4.35 26.30 39.62
C TRP A 539 -4.06 27.55 40.46
N ASN A 540 -2.79 27.80 40.83
CA ASN A 540 -2.43 28.98 41.60
C ASN A 540 -2.44 30.30 40.80
N GLU A 541 -2.51 30.25 39.47
CA GLU A 541 -2.44 31.45 38.64
C GLU A 541 -3.64 31.61 37.70
N LEU A 542 -4.18 30.51 37.17
CA LEU A 542 -5.15 30.55 36.07
C LEU A 542 -6.56 31.01 36.49
N PRO A 543 -7.15 30.52 37.61
CA PRO A 543 -8.46 30.99 38.06
C PRO A 543 -8.51 32.50 38.31
N ASP A 544 -7.46 33.06 38.92
CA ASP A 544 -7.34 34.51 39.15
C ASP A 544 -7.27 35.28 37.82
N ARG A 545 -6.59 34.75 36.79
CA ARG A 545 -6.52 35.38 35.46
C ARG A 545 -7.89 35.41 34.79
N ILE A 546 -8.64 34.30 34.85
CA ILE A 546 -9.97 34.18 34.25
C ILE A 546 -10.95 35.13 34.96
N ILE A 547 -10.94 35.18 36.30
CA ILE A 547 -11.78 36.08 37.08
C ILE A 547 -11.41 37.55 36.84
N ASP A 548 -10.13 37.89 36.75
CA ASP A 548 -9.70 39.28 36.48
C ASP A 548 -10.02 39.72 35.04
N ALA A 549 -9.88 38.81 34.07
CA ALA A 549 -10.14 39.08 32.66
C ALA A 549 -11.64 39.03 32.32
N GLN A 550 -12.44 38.27 33.07
CA GLN A 550 -13.79 37.85 32.69
C GLN A 550 -13.80 37.30 31.26
N SER A 551 -12.82 36.44 30.95
CA SER A 551 -12.61 35.84 29.63
C SER A 551 -11.70 34.63 29.76
N LEU A 552 -11.85 33.69 28.82
CA LEU A 552 -10.98 32.53 28.65
C LEU A 552 -9.73 32.84 27.80
N ASP A 553 -9.65 34.03 27.19
CA ASP A 553 -8.47 34.53 26.49
C ASP A 553 -7.37 34.97 27.49
N VAL A 554 -6.81 33.99 28.19
CA VAL A 554 -5.72 34.17 29.15
C VAL A 554 -4.57 33.21 28.83
N ASP A 555 -3.33 33.71 28.92
CA ASP A 555 -2.16 32.88 28.67
C ASP A 555 -2.13 31.67 29.62
N THR A 556 -1.75 30.50 29.09
CA THR A 556 -1.49 29.30 29.89
C THR A 556 -0.30 29.50 30.83
N VAL A 557 -0.17 28.64 31.86
CA VAL A 557 0.93 28.73 32.82
C VAL A 557 2.15 27.98 32.29
N SER A 558 3.27 28.71 32.15
CA SER A 558 4.52 28.14 31.63
C SER A 558 4.98 26.91 32.41
N GLY A 559 5.07 25.77 31.74
CA GLY A 559 5.44 24.48 32.34
C GLY A 559 4.29 23.79 33.10
N ALA A 560 3.05 24.14 32.77
CA ALA A 560 1.81 23.45 33.12
C ALA A 560 0.77 23.70 32.01
N THR A 561 1.19 23.65 30.74
CA THR A 561 0.40 24.06 29.57
C THR A 561 -0.86 23.21 29.42
N TYR A 562 -0.71 21.88 29.34
CA TYR A 562 -1.84 20.95 29.20
C TYR A 562 -2.83 21.01 30.38
N SER A 563 -2.33 21.07 31.62
CA SER A 563 -3.21 21.28 32.78
C SER A 563 -3.88 22.66 32.76
N SER A 564 -3.29 23.67 32.09
CA SER A 564 -3.93 24.98 31.94
C SER A 564 -5.02 24.95 30.88
N GLU A 565 -4.80 24.24 29.77
CA GLU A 565 -5.80 24.04 28.71
C GLU A 565 -7.02 23.28 29.26
N GLY A 566 -6.80 22.17 29.96
CA GLY A 566 -7.90 21.42 30.58
C GLY A 566 -8.67 22.21 31.64
N ILE A 567 -8.02 23.13 32.38
CA ILE A 567 -8.77 24.05 33.26
C ILE A 567 -9.60 25.03 32.45
N LEU A 568 -9.07 25.60 31.36
CA LEU A 568 -9.81 26.56 30.53
C LEU A 568 -11.04 25.93 29.88
N GLU A 569 -10.90 24.72 29.36
CA GLU A 569 -11.98 23.94 28.76
C GLU A 569 -13.04 23.53 29.78
N ALA A 570 -12.62 23.10 30.98
CA ALA A 570 -13.57 22.82 32.06
C ALA A 570 -14.31 24.09 32.55
N VAL A 571 -13.69 25.28 32.44
CA VAL A 571 -14.40 26.56 32.69
C VAL A 571 -15.36 26.84 31.54
N ASP A 572 -14.96 26.64 30.30
CA ASP A 572 -15.80 26.85 29.12
C ASP A 572 -17.10 26.04 29.20
N GLU A 573 -17.00 24.73 29.47
CA GLU A 573 -18.17 23.86 29.61
C GLU A 573 -19.09 24.29 30.77
N ALA A 574 -18.53 24.84 31.85
CA ALA A 574 -19.31 25.38 32.96
C ALA A 574 -20.01 26.69 32.58
N LEU A 575 -19.40 27.53 31.74
CA LEU A 575 -19.97 28.79 31.27
C LEU A 575 -21.03 28.57 30.19
N GLU A 576 -20.88 27.57 29.32
CA GLU A 576 -21.92 27.17 28.36
C GLU A 576 -23.22 26.82 29.12
N LYS A 577 -23.13 26.02 30.19
CA LYS A 577 -24.27 25.70 31.08
C LYS A 577 -24.85 26.92 31.79
N ALA A 578 -24.07 27.98 31.95
CA ALA A 578 -24.54 29.24 32.52
C ALA A 578 -25.25 30.12 31.48
N SER A 579 -25.03 29.88 30.18
CA SER A 579 -25.64 30.62 29.06
C SER A 579 -27.00 30.06 28.59
N GLU A 580 -27.36 28.84 29.00
CA GLU A 580 -28.63 28.13 28.64
C GLU A 580 -29.91 28.62 29.34
#